data_AF-A0A5B0SHU5-F1
#
_entry.id   AF-A0A5B0SHU5-F1
#
_cell.length_a   1.000
_cell.length_b   1.000
_cell.length_c   1.000
_cell.angle_alpha   90.00
_cell.angle_beta   90.00
_cell.angle_gamma   90.00
#
_symmetry.space_group_name_H-M   'P 1'
#
loop_
_entity.id
_entity.type
_entity.pdbx_description
1 polymer ?
#
loop_
_entity_poly.entity_id
_entity_poly.type
_entity_poly.pdbx_seq_one_letter_code
_entity_poly.pdbx_strand_id
1 'polypeptide(L)'
;MKEKMKKGDHVLFYHSNCKVPGIAGIAEIDKEGYPDFTAFDPSHPYYDPKSVESTPTWFMVDVKFVSRLPSFVPLKLLQNLVNGKVSPPDYLTSKDLQAIKDMPLLNRGRLSVQPVSVEAFEVVRNLGVNGGWPSVEIKAARSSSKVTTHEPAQNDRTSPDNPPSSKRKAPARETPARRSKRSKK
;
A
#
# COMPACT_ATOMS: atom_id res chain seq x y z
N MET A 1 17.70 4.10 4.94
CA MET A 1 16.77 3.39 5.85
C MET A 1 17.54 2.87 7.05
N LYS A 2 18.44 1.87 6.88
CA LYS A 2 19.27 1.23 7.92
C LYS A 2 19.64 2.11 9.14
N GLU A 3 20.28 3.26 8.92
CA GLU A 3 20.84 4.06 10.01
C GLU A 3 20.05 5.34 10.33
N LYS A 4 19.13 5.73 9.43
CA LYS A 4 18.49 7.06 9.48
C LYS A 4 17.15 7.07 10.23
N MET A 5 16.44 5.94 10.27
CA MET A 5 15.16 5.81 10.97
C MET A 5 15.40 5.37 12.40
N LYS A 6 14.80 6.08 13.34
CA LYS A 6 14.89 5.85 14.78
C LYS A 6 13.56 5.45 15.36
N LYS A 7 13.61 4.64 16.43
CA LYS A 7 12.39 4.24 17.14
C LYS A 7 11.65 5.50 17.62
N GLY A 8 10.35 5.57 17.34
CA GLY A 8 9.55 6.76 17.62
C GLY A 8 9.39 7.73 16.45
N ASP A 9 10.15 7.58 15.36
CA ASP A 9 9.97 8.42 14.17
C ASP A 9 8.61 8.15 13.53
N HIS A 10 7.87 9.21 13.20
CA HIS A 10 6.61 9.10 12.48
C HIS A 10 6.80 8.89 10.97
N VAL A 11 5.86 8.18 10.38
CA VAL A 11 5.84 7.80 8.97
C VAL A 11 4.48 8.14 8.35
N LEU A 12 4.49 8.81 7.21
CA LEU A 12 3.30 8.96 6.37
C LEU A 12 3.06 7.66 5.59
N PHE A 13 1.95 6.97 5.87
CA PHE A 13 1.63 5.70 5.21
C PHE A 13 0.97 5.96 3.85
N TYR A 14 1.70 5.69 2.77
CA TYR A 14 1.33 6.03 1.40
C TYR A 14 0.82 4.81 0.61
N HIS A 15 -0.36 4.91 0.03
CA HIS A 15 -0.88 3.94 -0.93
C HIS A 15 -0.33 4.24 -2.32
N SER A 16 0.58 3.38 -2.80
CA SER A 16 1.08 3.41 -4.17
C SER A 16 0.35 2.39 -5.06
N ASN A 17 0.54 2.50 -6.38
CA ASN A 17 0.05 1.53 -7.36
C ASN A 17 -1.45 1.16 -7.22
N CYS A 18 -2.30 2.16 -6.97
CA CYS A 18 -3.74 2.00 -6.88
C CYS A 18 -4.46 3.09 -7.68
N LYS A 19 -5.80 2.99 -7.81
CA LYS A 19 -6.61 3.95 -8.58
C LYS A 19 -6.44 5.39 -8.11
N VAL A 20 -6.27 5.58 -6.80
CA VAL A 20 -6.18 6.87 -6.15
C VAL A 20 -4.99 6.83 -5.16
N PRO A 21 -3.77 7.13 -5.64
CA PRO A 21 -2.59 7.10 -4.77
C PRO A 21 -2.56 8.32 -3.84
N GLY A 22 -2.00 8.15 -2.65
CA GLY A 22 -2.01 9.19 -1.62
C GLY A 22 -1.73 8.66 -0.21
N ILE A 23 -1.73 9.58 0.76
CA ILE A 23 -1.46 9.28 2.17
C ILE A 23 -2.77 8.91 2.86
N ALA A 24 -2.78 7.74 3.51
CA ALA A 24 -3.96 7.18 4.17
C ALA A 24 -3.90 7.25 5.71
N GLY A 25 -2.70 7.35 6.28
CA GLY A 25 -2.52 7.22 7.72
C GLY A 25 -1.12 7.58 8.19
N ILE A 26 -0.94 7.45 9.50
CA ILE A 26 0.31 7.65 10.22
C ILE A 26 0.71 6.31 10.84
N ALA A 27 1.99 5.99 10.70
CA ALA A 27 2.66 4.91 11.39
C ALA A 27 3.87 5.47 12.18
N GLU A 28 4.49 4.62 12.99
CA GLU A 28 5.68 4.95 13.77
C GLU A 28 6.69 3.81 13.65
N ILE A 29 7.99 4.12 13.63
CA ILE A 29 9.05 3.12 13.68
C ILE A 29 9.04 2.45 15.06
N ASP A 30 8.79 1.14 15.08
CA ASP A 30 8.82 0.32 16.29
C ASP A 30 10.19 -0.35 16.49
N LYS A 31 10.85 -0.71 15.38
CA LYS A 31 12.20 -1.29 15.34
C LYS A 31 13.05 -0.63 14.26
N GLU A 32 14.26 -0.22 14.64
CA GLU A 32 15.27 0.35 13.73
C GLU A 32 15.75 -0.67 12.68
N GLY A 33 16.56 -0.21 11.71
CA GLY A 33 16.96 -1.02 10.56
C GLY A 33 17.71 -2.31 10.93
N TYR A 34 17.21 -3.45 10.45
CA TYR A 34 17.85 -4.76 10.58
C TYR A 34 17.83 -5.51 9.23
N PRO A 35 18.67 -6.55 9.05
CA PRO A 35 18.74 -7.28 7.78
C PRO A 35 17.37 -7.85 7.36
N ASP A 36 17.03 -7.68 6.08
CA ASP A 36 15.81 -8.25 5.52
C ASP A 36 16.00 -9.75 5.27
N PHE A 37 15.46 -10.57 6.17
CA PHE A 37 15.56 -12.04 6.05
C PHE A 37 14.86 -12.59 4.81
N THR A 38 13.92 -11.86 4.20
CA THR A 38 13.20 -12.31 3.01
C THR A 38 14.10 -12.30 1.77
N ALA A 39 15.19 -11.54 1.80
CA ALA A 39 16.18 -11.52 0.73
C ALA A 39 17.02 -12.81 0.66
N PHE A 40 17.03 -13.64 1.72
CA PHE A 40 17.82 -14.87 1.79
C PHE A 40 17.02 -16.13 1.42
N ASP A 41 15.70 -16.03 1.29
CA ASP A 41 14.81 -17.17 1.01
C ASP A 41 14.57 -17.32 -0.51
N PRO A 42 15.07 -18.39 -1.18
CA PRO A 42 14.91 -18.60 -2.62
C PRO A 42 13.46 -18.75 -3.10
N SER A 43 12.52 -19.00 -2.20
CA SER A 43 11.09 -19.10 -2.52
C SER A 43 10.36 -17.75 -2.48
N HIS A 44 10.99 -16.72 -1.90
CA HIS A 44 10.37 -15.42 -1.70
C HIS A 44 10.48 -14.53 -2.96
N PRO A 45 9.45 -13.72 -3.31
CA PRO A 45 9.48 -12.83 -4.47
C PRO A 45 10.61 -11.78 -4.46
N TYR A 46 11.16 -11.48 -3.29
CA TYR A 46 12.25 -10.51 -3.09
C TYR A 46 13.60 -11.16 -2.77
N TYR A 47 13.76 -12.45 -3.07
CA TYR A 47 15.03 -13.14 -2.96
C TYR A 47 16.14 -12.45 -3.76
N ASP A 48 17.32 -12.31 -3.15
CA ASP A 48 18.54 -11.83 -3.81
C ASP A 48 19.67 -12.86 -3.60
N PRO A 49 20.07 -13.63 -4.64
CA PRO A 49 21.11 -14.64 -4.52
C PRO A 49 22.51 -14.07 -4.19
N LYS A 50 22.68 -12.75 -4.26
CA LYS A 50 23.94 -12.08 -3.90
C LYS A 50 23.96 -11.60 -2.45
N SER A 51 22.82 -11.57 -1.77
CA SER A 51 22.73 -11.14 -0.37
C SER A 51 22.95 -12.32 0.56
N VAL A 52 23.87 -12.18 1.51
CA VAL A 52 24.18 -13.23 2.50
C VAL A 52 24.13 -12.66 3.91
N GLU A 53 23.77 -13.48 4.89
CA GLU A 53 23.57 -13.05 6.28
C GLU A 53 24.78 -12.33 6.91
N SER A 54 26.00 -12.75 6.54
CA SER A 54 27.24 -12.13 7.04
C SER A 54 27.47 -10.71 6.50
N THR A 55 26.93 -10.39 5.32
CA THR A 55 27.08 -9.11 4.63
C THR A 55 25.79 -8.75 3.90
N PRO A 56 24.73 -8.40 4.64
CA PRO A 56 23.39 -8.21 4.07
C PRO A 56 23.32 -6.92 3.24
N THR A 57 22.67 -7.01 2.09
CA THR A 57 22.44 -5.90 1.15
C THR A 57 21.19 -5.13 1.53
N TRP A 58 20.15 -5.86 1.92
CA TRP A 58 18.79 -5.34 2.14
C TRP A 58 18.49 -5.23 3.63
N PHE A 59 17.78 -4.17 3.99
CA PHE A 59 17.39 -3.87 5.36
C PHE A 59 15.92 -3.46 5.39
N MET A 60 15.25 -3.84 6.46
CA MET A 60 13.87 -3.46 6.75
C MET A 60 13.75 -2.89 8.16
N VAL A 61 12.59 -2.35 8.46
CA VAL A 61 12.20 -1.79 9.77
C VAL A 61 10.85 -2.37 10.15
N ASP A 62 10.56 -2.42 11.45
CA ASP A 62 9.19 -2.66 11.90
C ASP A 62 8.50 -1.32 12.10
N VAL A 63 7.26 -1.23 11.60
CA VAL A 63 6.38 -0.09 11.84
C VAL A 63 5.14 -0.54 12.58
N LYS A 64 4.68 0.28 13.52
CA LYS A 64 3.38 0.12 14.16
C LYS A 64 2.40 1.15 13.61
N PHE A 65 1.16 0.71 13.44
CA PHE A 65 0.06 1.59 13.07
C PHE A 65 -0.24 2.57 14.21
N VAL A 66 -0.38 3.86 13.89
CA VAL A 66 -0.76 4.91 14.87
C VAL A 66 -2.21 5.32 14.64
N SER A 67 -2.53 5.80 13.44
CA SER A 67 -3.89 6.27 13.12
C SER A 67 -4.16 6.33 11.63
N ARG A 68 -5.44 6.28 11.25
CA ARG A 68 -5.89 6.69 9.91
C ARG A 68 -6.07 8.20 9.89
N LEU A 69 -5.75 8.83 8.76
CA LEU A 69 -6.14 10.22 8.55
C LEU A 69 -7.66 10.28 8.29
N PRO A 70 -8.41 11.14 8.98
CA PRO A 70 -9.86 11.31 8.73
C PRO A 70 -10.17 11.60 7.26
N SER A 71 -9.33 12.41 6.62
CA SER A 71 -9.36 12.70 5.20
C SER A 71 -8.18 12.04 4.50
N PHE A 72 -8.44 11.21 3.50
CA PHE A 72 -7.39 10.71 2.61
C PHE A 72 -6.76 11.87 1.84
N VAL A 73 -5.43 11.93 1.77
CA VAL A 73 -4.68 13.01 1.10
C VAL A 73 -4.16 12.50 -0.25
N PRO A 74 -4.85 12.77 -1.38
CA PRO A 74 -4.42 12.25 -2.67
C PRO A 74 -3.12 12.89 -3.13
N LEU A 75 -2.26 12.12 -3.82
CA LEU A 75 -1.07 12.68 -4.48
C LEU A 75 -1.44 13.85 -5.41
N LYS A 76 -2.58 13.73 -6.10
CA LYS A 76 -3.06 14.75 -7.03
C LYS A 76 -3.42 16.07 -6.33
N LEU A 77 -3.90 16.01 -5.08
CA LEU A 77 -4.14 17.20 -4.28
C LEU A 77 -2.83 17.93 -4.03
N LEU A 78 -1.81 17.22 -3.52
CA LEU A 78 -0.50 17.80 -3.24
C LEU A 78 0.10 18.45 -4.50
N GLN A 79 0.02 17.76 -5.64
CA GLN A 79 0.44 18.30 -6.94
C GLN A 79 -0.36 19.55 -7.34
N ASN A 80 -1.68 19.57 -7.13
CA ASN A 80 -2.51 20.70 -7.51
C ASN A 80 -2.27 21.93 -6.62
N LEU A 81 -2.06 21.72 -5.32
CA LEU A 81 -1.74 22.77 -4.35
C LEU A 81 -0.43 23.48 -4.73
N VAL A 82 0.66 22.72 -4.93
CA VAL A 82 1.98 23.33 -5.25
C VAL A 82 2.06 23.95 -6.65
N ASN A 83 1.15 23.56 -7.55
CA ASN A 83 1.05 24.13 -8.90
C ASN A 83 -0.02 25.23 -9.00
N GLY A 84 -0.64 25.65 -7.89
CA GLY A 84 -1.65 26.71 -7.87
C GLY A 84 -2.94 26.37 -8.63
N LYS A 85 -3.25 25.08 -8.84
CA LYS A 85 -4.47 24.63 -9.54
C LYS A 85 -5.70 24.57 -8.62
N VAL A 86 -5.46 24.58 -7.31
CA VAL A 86 -6.47 24.54 -6.26
C VAL A 86 -6.03 25.53 -5.18
N SER A 87 -6.96 26.35 -4.69
CA SER A 87 -6.70 27.24 -3.57
C SER A 87 -6.41 26.42 -2.30
N PRO A 88 -5.35 26.75 -1.54
CA PRO A 88 -5.09 26.09 -0.27
C PRO A 88 -6.21 26.39 0.73
N PRO A 89 -6.50 25.47 1.68
CA PRO A 89 -7.33 25.79 2.84
C PRO A 89 -6.73 26.91 3.68
N ASP A 90 -7.57 27.67 4.39
CA ASP A 90 -7.17 28.87 5.15
C ASP A 90 -6.13 28.61 6.26
N TYR A 91 -6.01 27.37 6.71
CA TYR A 91 -5.03 26.96 7.72
C TYR A 91 -3.63 26.66 7.14
N LEU A 92 -3.44 26.75 5.82
CA LEU A 92 -2.13 26.59 5.18
C LEU A 92 -1.53 27.93 4.75
N THR A 93 -0.23 28.06 4.96
CA THR A 93 0.56 29.23 4.58
C THR A 93 1.37 28.97 3.31
N SER A 94 1.94 30.02 2.72
CA SER A 94 2.87 29.89 1.60
C SER A 94 4.12 29.06 1.96
N LYS A 95 4.55 29.09 3.23
CA LYS A 95 5.67 28.27 3.72
C LYS A 95 5.31 26.79 3.71
N ASP A 96 4.07 26.47 4.08
CA ASP A 96 3.58 25.09 4.10
C ASP A 96 3.51 24.50 2.69
N LEU A 97 3.03 25.31 1.72
CA LEU A 97 3.04 24.91 0.31
C LEU A 97 4.45 24.67 -0.22
N GLN A 98 5.41 25.50 0.20
CA GLN A 98 6.81 25.29 -0.14
C GLN A 98 7.36 24.00 0.47
N ALA A 99 7.04 23.70 1.73
CA ALA A 99 7.44 22.44 2.38
C ALA A 99 6.89 21.20 1.64
N ILE A 100 5.64 21.24 1.17
CA ILE A 100 5.08 20.17 0.31
C ILE A 100 5.87 20.08 -1.01
N LYS A 101 6.13 21.22 -1.65
CA LYS A 101 6.83 21.27 -2.94
C LYS A 101 8.24 20.67 -2.88
N ASP A 102 8.91 20.79 -1.74
CA ASP A 102 10.26 20.28 -1.54
C ASP A 102 10.30 18.77 -1.21
N MET A 103 9.14 18.14 -0.97
CA MET A 103 9.08 16.71 -0.67
C MET A 103 9.66 15.86 -1.82
N PRO A 104 10.47 14.83 -1.51
CA PRO A 104 10.93 13.87 -2.52
C PRO A 104 9.77 13.17 -3.24
N LEU A 105 8.57 13.12 -2.65
CA LEU A 105 7.38 12.52 -3.25
C LEU A 105 7.01 13.17 -4.58
N LEU A 106 7.20 14.49 -4.69
CA LEU A 106 6.88 15.25 -5.89
C LEU A 106 8.07 15.37 -6.84
N ASN A 107 9.29 15.25 -6.30
CA ASN A 107 10.53 15.53 -7.03
C ASN A 107 11.30 14.27 -7.46
N ARG A 108 11.00 13.10 -6.90
CA ARG A 108 11.70 11.82 -7.11
C ARG A 108 10.73 10.65 -7.26
N GLY A 109 10.18 10.46 -8.46
CA GLY A 109 9.03 9.57 -8.70
C GLY A 109 9.23 8.06 -8.50
N ARG A 110 10.44 7.55 -8.20
CA ARG A 110 10.71 6.11 -8.05
C ARG A 110 11.32 5.71 -6.71
N LEU A 111 11.35 6.60 -5.74
CA LEU A 111 11.86 6.31 -4.41
C LEU A 111 10.70 5.90 -3.48
N SER A 112 10.65 4.64 -3.04
CA SER A 112 9.56 4.12 -2.18
C SER A 112 9.65 4.58 -0.74
N VAL A 113 10.86 4.86 -0.24
CA VAL A 113 11.12 5.27 1.14
C VAL A 113 11.88 6.58 1.11
N GLN A 114 11.25 7.61 1.66
CA GLN A 114 11.67 8.99 1.48
C GLN A 114 11.79 9.69 2.83
N PRO A 115 12.82 10.51 3.07
CA PRO A 115 12.81 11.43 4.18
C PRO A 115 11.75 12.51 3.95
N VAL A 116 11.10 12.94 5.03
CA VAL A 116 10.13 14.04 5.04
C VAL A 116 10.59 15.01 6.13
N SER A 117 10.61 16.31 5.86
CA SER A 117 10.92 17.29 6.90
C SER A 117 9.78 17.36 7.90
N VAL A 118 10.05 17.82 9.12
CA VAL A 118 9.01 17.96 10.16
C VAL A 118 7.89 18.89 9.68
N GLU A 119 8.24 19.97 8.98
CA GLU A 119 7.28 20.90 8.42
C GLU A 119 6.37 20.22 7.40
N ALA A 120 6.95 19.50 6.42
CA ALA A 120 6.16 18.81 5.41
C ALA A 120 5.29 17.71 6.03
N PHE A 121 5.78 17.02 7.06
CA PHE A 121 5.02 16.01 7.80
C PHE A 121 3.78 16.63 8.45
N GLU A 122 3.97 17.71 9.23
CA GLU A 122 2.86 18.38 9.93
C GLU A 122 1.85 18.97 8.96
N VAL A 123 2.30 19.52 7.83
CA VAL A 123 1.39 20.03 6.80
C VAL A 123 0.52 18.91 6.20
N VAL A 124 1.11 17.77 5.84
CA VAL A 124 0.36 16.62 5.30
C VAL A 124 -0.59 16.03 6.35
N ARG A 125 -0.15 15.97 7.62
CA ARG A 125 -1.00 15.58 8.74
C ARG A 125 -2.17 16.54 8.91
N ASN A 126 -1.93 17.85 8.92
CA ASN A 126 -2.96 18.87 9.09
C ASN A 126 -3.97 18.86 7.94
N LEU A 127 -3.50 18.63 6.71
CA LEU A 127 -4.39 18.30 5.60
C LEU A 127 -5.27 17.10 6.03
N GLY A 128 -4.67 15.93 6.25
CA GLY A 128 -5.44 14.71 6.55
C GLY A 128 -6.39 14.81 7.74
N VAL A 129 -6.07 15.61 8.76
CA VAL A 129 -6.90 15.84 9.95
C VAL A 129 -8.03 16.84 9.69
N ASN A 130 -7.71 18.00 9.10
CA ASN A 130 -8.67 19.10 8.99
C ASN A 130 -9.55 19.03 7.75
N GLY A 131 -9.11 18.36 6.68
CA GLY A 131 -9.89 18.31 5.44
C GLY A 131 -10.05 19.70 4.80
N GLY A 132 -11.16 19.92 4.10
CA GLY A 132 -11.56 21.25 3.64
C GLY A 132 -10.96 21.71 2.31
N TRP A 133 -10.35 20.82 1.52
CA TRP A 133 -10.01 21.08 0.13
C TRP A 133 -11.13 20.62 -0.82
N PRO A 134 -11.27 21.25 -2.00
CA PRO A 134 -12.24 20.81 -3.00
C PRO A 134 -11.94 19.38 -3.46
N SER A 135 -12.99 18.67 -3.87
CA SER A 135 -12.85 17.34 -4.46
C SER A 135 -11.95 17.42 -5.68
N VAL A 136 -10.79 16.77 -5.61
CA VAL A 136 -9.87 16.70 -6.74
C VAL A 136 -10.48 15.73 -7.74
N GLU A 137 -10.83 16.21 -8.94
CA GLU A 137 -11.28 15.32 -10.01
C GLU A 137 -10.17 14.33 -10.35
N ILE A 138 -10.35 13.08 -9.94
CA ILE A 138 -9.46 11.98 -10.33
C ILE A 138 -10.04 11.38 -11.60
N LYS A 139 -9.51 11.77 -12.75
CA LYS A 139 -9.80 11.06 -14.01
C LYS A 139 -9.31 9.62 -13.85
N ALA A 140 -10.22 8.71 -13.58
CA ALA A 140 -9.93 7.28 -13.50
C ALA A 140 -9.27 6.82 -14.80
N ALA A 141 -8.17 6.07 -14.69
CA ALA A 141 -7.62 5.35 -15.82
C ALA A 141 -8.71 4.44 -16.40
N ARG A 142 -8.99 4.57 -17.70
CA ARG A 142 -10.03 3.81 -18.41
C ARG A 142 -9.77 2.31 -18.26
N SER A 143 -10.53 1.60 -17.44
CA SER A 143 -10.63 0.14 -17.57
C SER A 143 -11.66 -0.17 -18.65
N SER A 144 -11.24 -0.72 -19.77
CA SER A 144 -12.15 -1.28 -20.77
C SER A 144 -12.77 -2.56 -20.22
N SER A 145 -13.90 -2.42 -19.54
CA SER A 145 -14.76 -3.53 -19.15
C SER A 145 -16.03 -3.45 -20.00
N LYS A 146 -16.09 -4.30 -21.03
CA LYS A 146 -17.26 -4.49 -21.88
C LYS A 146 -18.39 -5.05 -21.00
N VAL A 147 -19.42 -4.27 -20.73
CA VAL A 147 -20.60 -4.71 -19.98
C VAL A 147 -21.45 -5.55 -20.94
N THR A 148 -21.52 -6.85 -20.68
CA THR A 148 -22.55 -7.73 -21.24
C THR A 148 -23.77 -7.64 -20.32
N THR A 149 -24.85 -7.08 -20.83
CA THR A 149 -26.15 -6.98 -20.15
C THR A 149 -26.77 -8.37 -20.05
N HIS A 150 -27.00 -8.86 -18.83
CA HIS A 150 -27.97 -9.93 -18.57
C HIS A 150 -29.10 -9.37 -17.71
N GLU A 151 -30.33 -9.48 -18.20
CA GLU A 151 -31.57 -9.13 -17.51
C GLU A 151 -31.79 -9.97 -16.24
N PRO A 152 -32.44 -9.44 -15.20
CA PRO A 152 -32.78 -10.21 -14.01
C PRO A 152 -34.12 -10.94 -14.21
N ALA A 153 -34.11 -12.26 -14.01
CA ALA A 153 -35.30 -13.07 -13.89
C ALA A 153 -36.04 -12.79 -12.58
N GLN A 154 -37.37 -12.73 -12.67
CA GLN A 154 -38.30 -12.47 -11.58
C GLN A 154 -38.28 -13.56 -10.50
N ASN A 155 -38.44 -13.13 -9.26
CA ASN A 155 -38.54 -13.93 -8.06
C ASN A 155 -40.02 -14.21 -7.78
N ASP A 156 -40.43 -15.48 -7.71
CA ASP A 156 -41.69 -15.83 -7.07
C ASP A 156 -41.49 -17.01 -6.10
N ARG A 157 -41.98 -16.80 -4.88
CA ARG A 157 -41.82 -17.68 -3.72
C ARG A 157 -43.08 -18.51 -3.58
N THR A 158 -42.95 -19.84 -3.53
CA THR A 158 -43.80 -20.69 -2.66
C THR A 158 -43.03 -21.97 -2.30
N SER A 159 -43.02 -22.30 -1.01
CA SER A 159 -42.64 -23.59 -0.41
C SER A 159 -43.94 -24.25 0.13
N PRO A 160 -43.97 -25.49 0.68
CA PRO A 160 -42.88 -26.44 0.97
C PRO A 160 -43.18 -27.90 0.55
N ASP A 161 -42.17 -28.77 0.52
CA ASP A 161 -42.22 -30.14 1.08
C ASP A 161 -40.86 -30.85 0.91
N ASN A 162 -40.48 -31.59 1.95
CA ASN A 162 -39.29 -32.47 2.08
C ASN A 162 -39.87 -33.85 2.50
N PRO A 163 -39.25 -35.05 2.31
CA PRO A 163 -37.81 -35.39 2.24
C PRO A 163 -37.53 -36.64 1.31
N PRO A 164 -36.53 -37.56 1.49
CA PRO A 164 -35.23 -37.55 2.19
C PRO A 164 -33.98 -37.99 1.35
N SER A 165 -32.81 -37.62 1.88
CA SER A 165 -31.48 -38.29 1.86
C SER A 165 -30.89 -38.95 0.59
N SER A 166 -29.70 -38.47 0.19
CA SER A 166 -28.65 -39.33 -0.39
C SER A 166 -27.25 -38.74 -0.18
N LYS A 167 -26.42 -39.48 0.57
CA LYS A 167 -25.00 -39.24 0.87
C LYS A 167 -24.12 -39.50 -0.36
N ARG A 168 -23.21 -38.59 -0.74
CA ARG A 168 -21.93 -38.89 -1.44
C ARG A 168 -20.89 -37.82 -1.05
N LYS A 169 -20.04 -38.05 -0.05
CA LYS A 169 -18.69 -38.68 -0.07
C LYS A 169 -17.67 -37.95 -0.97
N ALA A 170 -16.74 -37.25 -0.32
CA ALA A 170 -15.51 -36.72 -0.92
C ALA A 170 -14.53 -37.85 -1.27
N PRO A 171 -13.67 -37.72 -2.30
CA PRO A 171 -12.50 -38.56 -2.43
C PRO A 171 -11.27 -37.88 -1.84
N ALA A 172 -10.51 -38.69 -1.10
CA ALA A 172 -9.24 -38.36 -0.50
C ALA A 172 -8.06 -38.55 -1.48
N ARG A 173 -7.00 -37.80 -1.15
CA ARG A 173 -5.58 -37.85 -1.51
C ARG A 173 -5.00 -39.21 -1.93
N GLU A 174 -4.12 -39.21 -2.94
CA GLU A 174 -3.00 -40.15 -3.05
C GLU A 174 -1.78 -39.51 -3.75
N THR A 175 -0.65 -39.51 -3.04
CA THR A 175 0.72 -39.27 -3.51
C THR A 175 1.35 -40.57 -4.02
N PRO A 176 2.32 -40.52 -4.95
CA PRO A 176 3.38 -41.52 -4.96
C PRO A 176 4.80 -40.93 -4.89
N ALA A 177 5.52 -41.47 -3.91
CA ALA A 177 6.92 -41.89 -3.85
C ALA A 177 7.99 -41.25 -4.76
N ARG A 178 8.94 -40.61 -4.05
CA ARG A 178 10.39 -40.50 -4.28
C ARG A 178 11.02 -41.71 -5.02
N ARG A 179 11.79 -41.45 -6.09
CA ARG A 179 12.86 -42.36 -6.53
C ARG A 179 14.09 -41.59 -7.00
N SER A 180 15.19 -41.81 -6.29
CA SER A 180 16.56 -41.42 -6.62
C SER A 180 17.05 -42.08 -7.92
N LYS A 181 17.75 -41.32 -8.77
CA LYS A 181 18.80 -41.88 -9.64
C LYS A 181 20.00 -40.94 -9.68
N ARG A 182 21.06 -41.40 -9.01
CA ARG A 182 22.46 -41.04 -9.21
C ARG A 182 22.97 -41.88 -10.38
N SER A 183 23.58 -41.24 -11.39
CA SER A 183 24.52 -41.92 -12.30
C SER A 183 25.43 -40.90 -12.99
N LYS A 184 26.73 -41.19 -12.87
CA LYS A 184 27.90 -40.52 -13.42
C LYS A 184 27.84 -40.38 -14.95
N LYS A 185 28.34 -39.25 -15.46
CA LYS A 185 29.54 -39.21 -16.31
C LYS A 185 30.15 -37.82 -16.25
#